data_AF-G1SMY9-F1
#
_entry.id   AF-G1SMY9-F1
#
_cell.length_a   1.000
_cell.length_b   1.000
_cell.length_c   1.000
_cell.angle_alpha   90.00
_cell.angle_beta   90.00
_cell.angle_gamma   90.00
#
_symmetry.space_group_name_H-M   'P 1'
#
loop_
_entity.id
_entity.type
_entity.pdbx_description
1 polymer ?
#
loop_
_entity_poly.entity_id
_entity_poly.type
_entity_poly.pdbx_seq_one_letter_code
_entity_poly.pdbx_strand_id
1 'polypeptide(L)'
;MGGCMHSTQDQALQSEGEPNTSAAATSTVASRKMPQSISTSKQLTSIKALEKGSDLEKAIATAALIFRNSSDPDGKLAKTTAKHLLQTQFSNFTEGQETKPKYKEILAELDEQTENKLDFEDFMILLLSITIMSDLLQNIWSAKTTK
;
A
#
# COMPACT_ATOMS: atom_id res chain seq x y z
N MET A 1 -37.67 37.70 35.80
CA MET A 1 -38.95 37.20 35.25
C MET A 1 -39.09 35.75 35.66
N GLY A 2 -40.10 35.45 36.47
CA GLY A 2 -40.29 34.13 37.09
C GLY A 2 -41.41 33.32 36.44
N GLY A 3 -41.20 32.00 36.42
CA GLY A 3 -42.12 30.95 36.91
C GLY A 3 -43.50 30.73 36.29
N CYS A 4 -43.71 29.46 35.87
CA CYS A 4 -44.95 28.65 35.96
C CYS A 4 -46.15 29.03 35.06
N MET A 5 -47.07 28.18 34.58
CA MET A 5 -47.28 26.71 34.56
C MET A 5 -48.52 26.41 33.65
N HIS A 6 -48.51 25.23 33.00
CA HIS A 6 -49.61 24.28 32.67
C HIS A 6 -50.90 24.58 31.86
N SER A 7 -51.32 23.49 31.18
CA SER A 7 -52.66 23.06 30.72
C SER A 7 -52.91 23.23 29.20
N THR A 8 -53.41 22.25 28.42
CA THR A 8 -54.34 21.15 28.73
C THR A 8 -54.14 19.98 27.74
N GLN A 9 -54.41 18.77 28.24
CA GLN A 9 -54.48 17.48 27.55
C GLN A 9 -55.80 17.35 26.78
N ASP A 10 -55.75 16.88 25.54
CA ASP A 10 -56.91 16.31 24.84
C ASP A 10 -56.57 14.88 24.42
N GLN A 11 -57.43 13.95 24.81
CA GLN A 11 -57.28 12.51 24.64
C GLN A 11 -58.55 11.97 23.99
N ALA A 12 -58.43 11.47 22.76
CA ALA A 12 -59.36 10.54 22.12
C ALA A 12 -58.49 9.53 21.35
N LEU A 13 -58.23 8.34 21.89
CA LEU A 13 -59.00 7.09 21.81
C LEU A 13 -59.15 6.50 20.39
N GLN A 14 -58.29 5.50 20.10
CA GLN A 14 -58.51 4.19 19.42
C GLN A 14 -59.04 4.19 17.97
N SER A 15 -58.76 3.25 17.06
CA SER A 15 -58.20 1.89 17.10
C SER A 15 -57.67 1.48 15.70
N GLU A 16 -56.74 0.51 15.71
CA GLU A 16 -56.45 -0.60 14.76
C GLU A 16 -56.65 -0.49 13.23
N GLY A 17 -55.62 -0.94 12.50
CA GLY A 17 -55.67 -1.34 11.08
C GLY A 17 -54.31 -1.77 10.51
N GLU A 18 -53.90 -3.01 10.82
CA GLU A 18 -52.95 -3.97 10.17
C GLU A 18 -51.75 -3.58 9.25
N PRO A 19 -50.75 -4.48 9.11
CA PRO A 19 -49.38 -4.17 8.73
C PRO A 19 -49.13 -4.25 7.21
N ASN A 20 -48.30 -3.33 6.69
CA ASN A 20 -47.67 -3.54 5.40
C ASN A 20 -46.20 -3.90 5.57
N THR A 21 -45.96 -5.20 5.42
CA THR A 21 -44.70 -5.86 5.10
C THR A 21 -44.03 -5.13 3.93
N SER A 22 -42.93 -4.40 4.18
CA SER A 22 -42.07 -3.90 3.12
C SER A 22 -40.69 -4.52 3.28
N ALA A 23 -40.32 -5.26 2.24
CA ALA A 23 -39.30 -6.28 2.22
C ALA A 23 -37.92 -5.74 2.61
N ALA A 24 -37.25 -6.49 3.48
CA ALA A 24 -35.80 -6.45 3.62
C ALA A 24 -35.18 -6.71 2.24
N ALA A 25 -34.58 -5.68 1.65
CA ALA A 25 -33.69 -5.85 0.51
C ALA A 25 -32.41 -6.54 1.02
N THR A 26 -32.44 -7.87 1.02
CA THR A 26 -31.22 -8.68 1.04
C THR A 26 -30.43 -8.32 -0.22
N SER A 27 -29.47 -7.40 -0.06
CA SER A 27 -28.38 -7.23 -1.02
C SER A 27 -27.56 -8.50 -1.01
N THR A 28 -27.89 -9.41 -1.92
CA THR A 28 -27.08 -10.57 -2.27
C THR A 28 -25.70 -10.05 -2.66
N VAL A 29 -24.74 -10.15 -1.73
CA VAL A 29 -23.33 -9.96 -2.01
C VAL A 29 -22.92 -11.07 -2.95
N ALA A 30 -23.03 -10.81 -4.26
CA ALA A 30 -22.41 -11.65 -5.27
C ALA A 30 -20.92 -11.69 -4.95
N SER A 31 -20.43 -12.86 -4.55
CA SER A 31 -19.01 -13.13 -4.38
C SER A 31 -18.33 -12.90 -5.73
N ARG A 32 -17.86 -11.67 -5.95
CA ARG A 32 -17.05 -11.29 -7.08
C ARG A 32 -15.75 -12.06 -6.89
N LYS A 33 -15.58 -13.17 -7.63
CA LYS A 33 -14.31 -13.88 -7.73
C LYS A 33 -13.23 -12.83 -7.97
N MET A 34 -12.40 -12.58 -6.96
CA MET A 34 -11.27 -11.68 -7.07
C MET A 34 -10.37 -12.22 -8.19
N PRO A 35 -9.96 -11.40 -9.17
CA PRO A 35 -8.95 -11.82 -10.14
C PRO A 35 -7.72 -12.31 -9.37
N GLN A 36 -7.28 -13.54 -9.63
CA GLN A 36 -6.03 -14.04 -9.07
C GLN A 36 -4.90 -13.07 -9.45
N SER A 37 -4.14 -12.58 -8.47
CA SER A 37 -2.99 -11.73 -8.74
C SER A 37 -1.98 -12.52 -9.58
N ILE A 38 -1.67 -12.02 -10.77
CA ILE A 38 -0.66 -12.62 -11.64
C ILE A 38 0.70 -12.33 -10.98
N SER A 39 1.50 -13.35 -10.73
CA SER A 39 2.86 -13.18 -10.18
C SER A 39 3.69 -12.21 -11.03
N THR A 40 4.49 -11.37 -10.39
CA THR A 40 5.42 -10.42 -11.03
C THR A 40 6.29 -11.08 -12.09
N SER A 41 6.75 -12.32 -11.85
CA SER A 41 7.54 -13.08 -12.83
C SER A 41 6.77 -13.33 -14.13
N LYS A 42 5.50 -13.75 -14.04
CA LYS A 42 4.66 -14.01 -15.21
C LYS A 42 4.31 -12.73 -15.96
N GLN A 43 4.12 -11.63 -15.23
CA GLN A 43 3.95 -10.31 -15.84
C GLN A 43 5.21 -9.86 -16.58
N LEU A 44 6.40 -10.04 -16.00
CA LEU A 44 7.67 -9.68 -16.61
C LEU A 44 7.94 -10.47 -17.91
N THR A 45 7.63 -11.77 -17.93
CA THR A 45 7.75 -12.60 -19.15
C THR A 45 6.81 -12.19 -20.28
N SER A 46 5.75 -11.45 -19.97
CA SER A 46 4.81 -10.95 -20.99
C SER A 46 5.30 -9.67 -21.68
N ILE A 47 6.36 -9.04 -21.15
CA ILE A 47 6.93 -7.81 -21.70
C ILE A 47 7.99 -8.18 -22.74
N LYS A 48 7.58 -8.21 -24.02
CA LYS A 48 8.46 -8.56 -25.16
C LYS A 48 9.78 -7.78 -25.19
N ALA A 49 9.77 -6.52 -24.76
CA ALA A 49 10.96 -5.68 -24.73
C ALA A 49 12.06 -6.21 -23.78
N LEU A 50 11.69 -6.97 -22.74
CA LEU A 50 12.63 -7.52 -21.77
C LEU A 50 13.23 -8.86 -22.19
N GLU A 51 12.69 -9.53 -23.21
CA GLU A 51 13.24 -10.82 -23.69
C GLU A 51 14.71 -10.67 -24.11
N LYS A 52 15.04 -9.54 -24.74
CA LYS A 52 16.41 -9.20 -25.18
C LYS A 52 17.07 -8.14 -24.30
N GLY A 53 16.44 -7.74 -23.21
CA GLY A 53 16.95 -6.74 -22.29
C GLY A 53 18.16 -7.24 -21.50
N SER A 54 19.09 -6.33 -21.22
CA SER A 54 20.19 -6.52 -20.27
C SER A 54 19.68 -6.78 -18.85
N ASP A 55 20.55 -7.31 -17.99
CA ASP A 55 20.20 -7.58 -16.58
C ASP A 55 19.80 -6.29 -15.85
N LEU A 56 20.42 -5.16 -16.19
CA LEU A 56 20.07 -3.87 -15.61
C LEU A 56 18.67 -3.42 -16.05
N GLU A 57 18.34 -3.50 -17.34
CA GLU A 57 17.00 -3.16 -17.84
C GLU A 57 15.93 -4.05 -17.19
N LYS A 58 16.22 -5.35 -17.03
CA LYS A 58 15.33 -6.29 -16.34
C LYS A 58 15.15 -5.95 -14.87
N ALA A 59 16.21 -5.54 -14.17
CA ALA A 59 16.14 -5.12 -12.78
C ALA A 59 15.28 -3.86 -12.61
N ILE A 60 15.49 -2.84 -13.46
CA ILE A 60 14.69 -1.60 -13.44
C ILE A 60 13.22 -1.88 -13.80
N ALA A 61 12.97 -2.71 -14.80
CA ALA A 61 11.61 -3.09 -15.15
C ALA A 61 10.91 -3.89 -14.04
N THR A 62 11.65 -4.72 -13.31
CA THR A 62 11.13 -5.41 -12.12
C THR A 62 10.72 -4.42 -11.04
N ALA A 63 11.55 -3.40 -10.75
CA ALA A 63 11.21 -2.35 -9.79
C ALA A 63 9.97 -1.54 -10.23
N ALA A 64 9.90 -1.15 -11.50
CA ALA A 64 8.75 -0.45 -12.08
C ALA A 64 7.45 -1.27 -11.99
N LEU A 65 7.54 -2.58 -12.22
CA LEU A 65 6.40 -3.47 -12.16
C LEU A 65 5.92 -3.71 -10.72
N ILE A 66 6.84 -3.85 -9.76
CA ILE A 66 6.49 -3.94 -8.33
C ILE A 66 5.80 -2.66 -7.87
N PHE A 67 6.34 -1.50 -8.25
CA PHE A 67 5.70 -0.20 -7.98
C PHE A 67 4.29 -0.19 -8.56
N ARG A 68 4.13 -0.44 -9.86
CA ARG A 68 2.82 -0.43 -10.55
C ARG A 68 1.80 -1.38 -9.91
N ASN A 69 2.22 -2.56 -9.48
CA ASN A 69 1.34 -3.55 -8.87
C ASN A 69 0.92 -3.17 -7.43
N SER A 70 1.69 -2.31 -6.77
CA SER A 70 1.47 -1.87 -5.39
C SER A 70 0.88 -0.47 -5.30
N SER A 71 0.84 0.27 -6.41
CA SER A 71 0.24 1.59 -6.52
C SER A 71 -1.29 1.53 -6.59
N ASP A 72 -1.90 2.59 -6.11
CA ASP A 72 -3.33 2.84 -6.20
C ASP A 72 -3.75 3.24 -7.65
N PRO A 73 -5.05 3.34 -7.97
CA PRO A 73 -5.52 3.68 -9.32
C PRO A 73 -5.00 5.01 -9.90
N ASP A 74 -4.65 5.95 -9.02
CA ASP A 74 -3.98 7.24 -9.28
C ASP A 74 -2.48 7.09 -9.64
N GLY A 75 -1.94 5.88 -9.59
CA GLY A 75 -0.55 5.57 -9.98
C GLY A 75 0.49 5.98 -8.94
N LYS A 76 0.05 6.23 -7.70
CA LYS A 76 0.90 6.60 -6.56
C LYS A 76 0.95 5.46 -5.54
N LEU A 77 2.04 5.38 -4.79
CA LEU A 77 2.30 4.33 -3.80
C LEU A 77 2.16 4.88 -2.38
N ALA A 78 1.27 4.30 -1.58
CA ALA A 78 1.14 4.65 -0.17
C ALA A 78 2.45 4.35 0.60
N LYS A 79 2.84 5.25 1.51
CA LYS A 79 4.06 5.11 2.34
C LYS A 79 4.07 3.81 3.16
N THR A 80 2.93 3.41 3.71
CA THR A 80 2.77 2.15 4.44
C THR A 80 3.02 0.93 3.57
N THR A 81 2.54 0.95 2.32
CA THR A 81 2.83 -0.10 1.32
C THR A 81 4.30 -0.08 0.92
N ALA A 82 4.92 1.08 0.73
CA ALA A 82 6.35 1.19 0.47
C ALA A 82 7.19 0.59 1.60
N LYS A 83 6.85 0.87 2.86
CA LYS A 83 7.48 0.24 4.03
C LYS A 83 7.33 -1.28 4.00
N HIS A 84 6.14 -1.79 3.70
CA HIS A 84 5.91 -3.22 3.56
C HIS A 84 6.77 -3.85 2.46
N LEU A 85 6.93 -3.18 1.32
CA LEU A 85 7.81 -3.62 0.23
C LEU A 85 9.27 -3.68 0.67
N LEU A 86 9.77 -2.68 1.41
CA LEU A 86 11.13 -2.72 1.94
C LEU A 86 11.35 -3.93 2.86
N GLN A 87 10.38 -4.20 3.74
CA GLN A 87 10.46 -5.29 4.71
C GLN A 87 10.34 -6.68 4.08
N THR A 88 9.65 -6.81 2.94
CA THR A 88 9.35 -8.13 2.33
C THR A 88 10.16 -8.44 1.07
N GLN A 89 10.40 -7.45 0.22
CA GLN A 89 11.09 -7.62 -1.07
C GLN A 89 12.55 -7.15 -1.00
N PHE A 90 12.89 -6.29 -0.02
CA PHE A 90 14.21 -5.70 0.13
C PHE A 90 14.92 -6.12 1.43
N SER A 91 14.43 -7.19 2.09
CA SER A 91 14.86 -7.62 3.43
C SER A 91 16.36 -7.82 3.55
N ASN A 92 16.97 -8.50 2.57
CA ASN A 92 18.41 -8.80 2.58
C ASN A 92 19.29 -7.55 2.51
N PHE A 93 18.77 -6.45 1.95
CA PHE A 93 19.48 -5.17 1.88
C PHE A 93 19.31 -4.37 3.17
N THR A 94 18.22 -4.61 3.89
CA THR A 94 17.91 -3.94 5.16
C THR A 94 18.46 -4.69 6.38
N GLU A 95 18.88 -5.95 6.20
CA GLU A 95 19.42 -6.79 7.27
C GLU A 95 20.67 -6.15 7.91
N GLY A 96 20.65 -6.03 9.23
CA GLY A 96 21.71 -5.40 10.02
C GLY A 96 21.75 -3.88 9.94
N GLN A 97 20.87 -3.25 9.15
CA GLN A 97 20.78 -1.81 8.98
C GLN A 97 19.82 -1.16 9.97
N GLU A 98 19.07 -1.94 10.75
CA GLU A 98 17.94 -1.50 11.59
C GLU A 98 18.37 -0.51 12.69
N THR A 99 19.64 -0.57 13.08
CA THR A 99 20.21 0.30 14.09
C THR A 99 20.77 1.60 13.54
N LYS A 100 21.02 1.69 12.21
CA LYS A 100 21.63 2.86 11.57
C LYS A 100 20.66 4.07 11.63
N PRO A 101 21.12 5.27 12.04
CA PRO A 101 20.24 6.43 12.19
C PRO A 101 19.45 6.78 10.93
N LYS A 102 20.11 6.75 9.77
CA LYS A 102 19.48 7.05 8.47
C LYS A 102 18.38 6.04 8.11
N TYR A 103 18.51 4.76 8.49
CA TYR A 103 17.46 3.78 8.25
C TYR A 103 16.23 4.04 9.12
N LYS A 104 16.44 4.40 10.39
CA LYS A 104 15.35 4.78 11.30
C LYS A 104 14.62 6.03 10.82
N GLU A 105 15.35 7.02 10.31
CA GLU A 105 14.78 8.22 9.72
C GLU A 105 13.89 7.89 8.51
N ILE A 106 14.38 7.07 7.58
CA ILE A 106 13.59 6.61 6.43
C ILE A 106 12.34 5.85 6.88
N LEU A 107 12.45 4.93 7.83
CA LEU A 107 11.28 4.20 8.32
C LEU A 107 10.27 5.11 9.03
N ALA A 108 10.75 6.11 9.79
CA ALA A 108 9.88 7.09 10.44
C ALA A 108 9.12 7.94 9.41
N GLU A 109 9.78 8.39 8.35
CA GLU A 109 9.14 9.13 7.25
C GLU A 109 8.03 8.30 6.57
N LEU A 110 8.25 6.99 6.42
CA LEU A 110 7.25 6.07 5.85
C LEU A 110 6.13 5.71 6.84
N ASP A 111 6.35 5.88 8.14
CA ASP A 111 5.34 5.68 9.20
C ASP A 111 4.45 6.91 9.43
N GLU A 112 4.84 8.08 8.92
CA GLU A 112 4.00 9.25 8.96
C GLU A 112 2.67 9.00 8.24
N GLN A 113 1.57 9.00 9.01
CA GLN A 113 0.21 8.92 8.50
C GLN A 113 -0.21 10.24 7.83
N THR A 114 0.50 10.56 6.77
CA THR A 114 0.21 11.67 5.88
C THR A 114 -0.38 11.10 4.59
N GLU A 115 -1.28 11.83 3.95
CA GLU A 115 -1.81 11.47 2.62
C GLU A 115 -0.75 11.60 1.51
N ASN A 116 0.50 11.93 1.86
CA ASN A 116 1.58 12.03 0.89
C ASN A 116 1.97 10.64 0.39
N LYS A 117 1.73 10.40 -0.90
CA LYS A 117 2.07 9.15 -1.59
C LYS A 117 3.30 9.36 -2.46
N LEU A 118 4.09 8.31 -2.61
CA LEU A 118 5.28 8.30 -3.45
C LEU A 118 4.87 8.16 -4.93
N ASP A 119 5.48 8.92 -5.83
CA ASP A 119 5.54 8.46 -7.21
C ASP A 119 6.73 7.52 -7.45
N PHE A 120 6.90 7.16 -8.72
CA PHE A 120 7.94 6.25 -9.13
C PHE A 120 9.34 6.84 -8.91
N GLU A 121 9.51 8.15 -9.06
CA GLU A 121 10.81 8.80 -8.82
C GLU A 121 11.16 8.70 -7.33
N ASP A 122 10.24 9.09 -6.45
CA ASP A 122 10.43 8.99 -5.00
C ASP A 122 10.72 7.54 -4.56
N PHE A 123 9.99 6.56 -5.13
CA PHE A 123 10.20 5.15 -4.84
C PHE A 123 11.60 4.67 -5.28
N MET A 124 12.10 5.11 -6.44
CA MET A 124 13.44 4.76 -6.91
C MET A 124 14.52 5.42 -6.05
N ILE A 125 14.32 6.67 -5.61
CA ILE A 125 15.21 7.36 -4.68
C ILE A 125 15.26 6.60 -3.34
N LEU A 126 14.13 6.10 -2.85
CA LEU A 126 14.06 5.28 -1.65
C LEU A 126 14.87 3.98 -1.79
N LEU A 127 14.66 3.21 -2.87
CA LEU A 127 15.42 1.98 -3.13
C LEU A 127 16.93 2.24 -3.22
N LEU A 128 17.33 3.30 -3.92
CA LEU A 128 18.74 3.69 -4.05
C LEU A 128 19.32 4.11 -2.69
N SER A 129 18.57 4.85 -1.89
CA SER A 129 19.01 5.31 -0.55
C SER A 129 19.29 4.14 0.39
N ILE A 130 18.42 3.13 0.39
CA ILE A 130 18.64 1.90 1.17
C ILE A 130 19.83 1.12 0.60
N THR A 131 19.95 1.00 -0.71
CA THR A 131 21.07 0.30 -1.36
C THR A 131 22.42 0.90 -0.99
N ILE A 132 22.56 2.24 -1.02
CA ILE A 132 23.79 2.94 -0.66
C ILE A 132 24.13 2.78 0.83
N MET A 133 23.10 2.75 1.69
CA MET A 133 23.29 2.58 3.13
C MET A 133 23.64 1.14 3.51
N SER A 134 23.13 0.17 2.75
CA SER A 134 23.44 -1.24 2.93
C SER A 134 24.93 -1.52 2.71
N ASP A 135 25.42 -2.62 3.26
CA ASP A 135 26.81 -3.00 3.11
C ASP A 135 27.11 -3.60 1.70
N LEU A 136 26.10 -3.64 0.81
CA LEU A 136 26.22 -4.23 -0.53
C LEU A 136 27.36 -3.61 -1.36
N LEU A 137 27.44 -2.27 -1.43
CA LEU A 137 28.48 -1.63 -2.24
C LEU A 137 29.89 -1.97 -1.74
N GLN A 138 30.06 -1.99 -0.41
CA GLN A 138 31.31 -2.42 0.21
C GLN A 138 31.61 -3.87 -0.12
N ASN A 139 30.63 -4.77 0.02
CA ASN A 139 30.77 -6.19 -0.32
C ASN A 139 31.16 -6.41 -1.79
N ILE A 140 30.53 -5.69 -2.73
CA ILE A 140 30.85 -5.75 -4.16
C ILE A 140 32.28 -5.26 -4.41
N TRP A 141 32.71 -4.17 -3.77
CA TRP A 141 34.06 -3.63 -3.93
C TRP A 141 35.13 -4.53 -3.29
N SER A 142 34.87 -5.09 -2.12
CA SER A 142 35.79 -6.01 -1.43
C SER A 142 35.95 -7.35 -2.16
N ALA A 143 34.91 -7.84 -2.85
CA ALA A 143 35.00 -9.04 -3.68
C ALA A 143 35.95 -8.87 -4.88
N LYS A 144 36.19 -7.64 -5.34
CA LYS A 144 37.13 -7.35 -6.44
C LYS A 144 38.61 -7.38 -6.03
N THR A 145 38.91 -7.32 -4.74
CA THR A 145 40.28 -7.30 -4.20
C THR A 145 40.87 -8.67 -3.87
N THR A 146 40.14 -9.76 -4.09
CA THR A 146 40.66 -11.13 -3.99
C THR A 146 40.93 -11.69 -5.39
N LYS A 147 42.09 -11.34 -5.95
CA LYS A 147 42.70 -12.02 -7.10
C LYS A 147 44.20 -12.12 -6.90
#